data_AF-A0A2R6ABG6-F1
#
_entry.id   AF-A0A2R6ABG6-F1
#
_cell.length_a   1.000
_cell.length_b   1.000
_cell.length_c   1.000
_cell.angle_alpha   90.00
_cell.angle_beta   90.00
_cell.angle_gamma   90.00
#
_symmetry.space_group_name_H-M   'P 1'
#
loop_
_entity.id
_entity.type
_entity.pdbx_description
1 polymer ?
#
loop_
_entity_poly.entity_id
_entity_poly.type
_entity_poly.pdbx_seq_one_letter_code
_entity_poly.pdbx_strand_id
1 'polypeptide(L)'
;MLKSYTLQHECGEELEPLLRAYRDAVNQILEELWSHIEWEKRKVKGKKQWRLLPKYRVDIHSKEYKKELRDSLLQEWPYAAHWVDSAIKTAYSILKSWRKNYVKGERKRRRPTAKRLFVRAKQTLIKLEGEKLRLTVKPGEYVYLDLSKRYFPLYLGRCPRRVLVNP
;
A
#
# COMPACT_ATOMS: atom_id res chain seq x y z
N MET A 1 6.78 16.16 9.44
CA MET A 1 7.34 14.80 9.31
C MET A 1 6.24 13.77 9.63
N LEU A 2 5.88 12.87 8.70
CA LEU A 2 4.88 11.82 8.93
C LEU A 2 5.57 10.63 9.62
N LYS A 3 5.25 10.37 10.89
CA LYS A 3 5.73 9.17 11.60
C LYS A 3 4.80 8.00 11.30
N SER A 4 5.37 6.88 10.88
CA SER A 4 4.66 5.60 10.73
C SER A 4 5.17 4.69 11.84
N TYR A 5 4.25 4.08 12.60
CA TYR A 5 4.60 3.16 13.67
C TYR A 5 4.24 1.74 13.25
N THR A 6 5.10 0.80 13.63
CA THR A 6 4.82 -0.63 13.51
C THR A 6 4.25 -1.09 14.83
N LEU A 7 3.09 -1.75 14.79
CA LEU A 7 2.47 -2.33 15.98
C LEU A 7 2.53 -3.85 15.87
N GLN A 8 3.05 -4.49 16.91
CA GLN A 8 2.79 -5.91 17.14
C GLN A 8 1.48 -6.01 17.94
N HIS A 9 0.64 -6.96 17.57
CA HIS A 9 -0.65 -7.17 18.20
C HIS A 9 -0.99 -8.65 18.27
N GLU A 10 -1.81 -9.02 19.24
CA GLU A 10 -2.26 -10.42 19.40
C GLU A 10 -3.47 -10.75 18.51
N CYS A 11 -4.10 -9.75 17.87
CA CYS A 11 -5.26 -9.89 16.96
C CYS A 11 -4.90 -10.47 15.57
N GLY A 12 -3.91 -11.35 15.49
CA GLY A 12 -3.40 -11.91 14.24
C GLY A 12 -4.48 -12.62 13.44
N GLU A 13 -5.26 -13.49 14.09
CA GLU A 13 -6.31 -14.30 13.44
C GLU A 13 -7.48 -13.44 12.91
N GLU A 14 -7.91 -12.43 13.67
CA GLU A 14 -9.01 -11.53 13.26
C GLU A 14 -8.64 -10.67 12.04
N LEU A 15 -7.38 -10.24 11.95
CA LEU A 15 -6.91 -9.35 10.90
C LEU A 15 -6.33 -10.08 9.70
N GLU A 16 -5.94 -11.35 9.84
CA GLU A 16 -5.34 -12.13 8.78
C GLU A 16 -6.16 -12.13 7.47
N PRO A 17 -7.50 -12.31 7.48
CA PRO A 17 -8.31 -12.22 6.26
C PRO A 17 -8.16 -10.87 5.55
N LEU A 18 -8.20 -9.77 6.32
CA LEU A 18 -8.01 -8.41 5.80
C LEU A 18 -6.59 -8.22 5.25
N LEU A 19 -5.57 -8.70 5.96
CA LEU A 19 -4.17 -8.59 5.55
C LEU A 19 -3.92 -9.34 4.23
N ARG A 20 -4.52 -10.52 4.06
CA ARG A 20 -4.45 -11.33 2.83
C ARG A 20 -5.15 -10.62 1.68
N ALA A 21 -6.40 -10.22 1.87
CA ALA A 21 -7.16 -9.48 0.85
C ALA A 21 -6.46 -8.18 0.42
N TYR A 22 -5.86 -7.45 1.37
CA TYR A 22 -5.10 -6.24 1.06
C TYR A 22 -3.83 -6.54 0.26
N ARG A 23 -3.06 -7.57 0.63
CA ARG A 23 -1.88 -8.01 -0.13
C ARG A 23 -2.28 -8.37 -1.55
N ASP A 24 -3.38 -9.11 -1.70
CA ASP A 24 -3.83 -9.60 -3.00
C ASP A 24 -4.33 -8.45 -3.87
N ALA A 25 -5.09 -7.49 -3.32
CA ALA A 25 -5.44 -6.25 -3.99
C ALA A 25 -4.20 -5.45 -4.43
N VAL A 26 -3.19 -5.28 -3.56
CA VAL A 26 -1.93 -4.62 -3.93
C VAL A 26 -1.23 -5.34 -5.09
N ASN A 27 -1.19 -6.67 -5.07
CA ASN A 27 -0.56 -7.45 -6.13
C ASN A 27 -1.35 -7.41 -7.45
N GLN A 28 -2.68 -7.41 -7.39
CA GLN A 28 -3.55 -7.22 -8.55
C GLN A 28 -3.33 -5.85 -9.19
N ILE A 29 -3.25 -4.78 -8.39
CA ILE A 29 -2.92 -3.45 -8.90
C ILE A 29 -1.51 -3.43 -9.52
N LEU A 30 -0.54 -4.09 -8.91
CA LEU A 30 0.81 -4.17 -9.47
C LEU A 30 0.86 -4.94 -10.79
N GLU A 31 0.07 -6.00 -10.94
CA GLU A 31 -0.11 -6.73 -12.20
C GLU A 31 -0.67 -5.80 -13.28
N GLU A 32 -1.78 -5.14 -12.97
CA GLU A 32 -2.47 -4.21 -13.87
C GLU A 32 -1.56 -3.06 -14.32
N LEU A 33 -0.89 -2.37 -13.39
CA LEU A 33 0.04 -1.31 -13.75
C LEU A 33 1.26 -1.79 -14.55
N TRP A 34 1.67 -3.04 -14.34
CA TRP A 34 2.81 -3.64 -15.04
C TRP A 34 2.44 -4.04 -16.47
N SER A 35 1.20 -4.47 -16.73
CA SER A 35 0.72 -4.83 -18.06
C SER A 35 0.77 -3.64 -19.04
N HIS A 36 0.65 -2.41 -18.51
CA HIS A 36 0.76 -1.16 -19.26
C HIS A 36 2.20 -0.73 -19.57
N ILE A 37 3.23 -1.46 -19.12
CA ILE A 37 4.64 -1.10 -19.34
C ILE A 37 5.16 -1.64 -20.67
N GLU A 38 5.65 -0.72 -21.49
CA GLU A 38 6.49 -0.98 -22.65
C GLU A 38 7.97 -0.67 -22.37
N TRP A 39 8.83 -1.32 -23.14
CA TRP A 39 10.28 -1.26 -22.97
C TRP A 39 10.93 -0.56 -24.14
N GLU A 40 11.47 0.63 -23.90
CA GLU A 40 12.12 1.42 -24.93
C GLU A 40 13.62 1.50 -24.69
N LYS A 41 14.44 1.19 -25.71
CA LYS A 41 15.89 1.28 -25.62
C LYS A 41 16.31 2.75 -25.61
N ARG A 42 16.79 3.23 -24.46
CA ARG A 42 17.25 4.61 -24.28
C ARG A 42 18.65 4.65 -23.68
N LYS A 43 19.42 5.68 -24.04
CA LYS A 43 20.71 5.97 -23.38
C LYS A 43 20.43 6.45 -21.96
N VAL A 44 21.12 5.89 -20.98
CA VAL A 44 20.97 6.35 -19.59
C VAL A 44 21.66 7.70 -19.45
N LYS A 45 20.91 8.71 -18.97
CA LYS A 45 21.46 10.08 -18.78
C LYS A 45 22.73 10.01 -17.93
N GLY A 46 23.82 10.60 -18.45
CA GLY A 46 25.13 10.64 -17.78
C GLY A 46 25.96 9.35 -17.86
N LYS A 47 25.55 8.34 -18.63
CA LYS A 47 26.33 7.10 -18.80
C LYS A 47 26.42 6.70 -20.29
N LYS A 48 27.48 5.97 -20.67
CA LYS A 48 27.63 5.40 -22.03
C LYS A 48 26.74 4.16 -22.28
N GLN A 49 26.08 3.64 -21.24
CA GLN A 49 25.22 2.46 -21.31
C GLN A 49 23.83 2.74 -21.91
N TRP A 50 23.32 1.77 -22.66
CA TRP A 50 21.93 1.72 -23.12
C TRP A 50 21.11 0.82 -22.21
N ARG A 51 19.86 1.21 -21.95
CA ARG A 51 18.92 0.40 -21.16
C ARG A 51 17.51 0.48 -21.72
N LEU A 52 16.77 -0.60 -21.54
CA LEU A 52 15.34 -0.63 -21.77
C LEU A 52 14.66 0.11 -20.61
N LEU A 53 14.09 1.29 -20.86
CA LEU A 53 13.36 2.06 -19.84
C LEU A 53 11.85 1.83 -19.96
N PRO A 54 11.12 1.77 -18.83
CA PRO A 54 9.68 1.61 -18.85
C PRO A 54 8.99 2.89 -19.33
N LYS A 55 8.13 2.72 -20.34
CA LYS A 55 7.16 3.70 -20.86
C LYS A 55 5.76 3.13 -20.62
N TYR A 56 4.78 3.98 -20.28
CA TYR A 56 3.41 3.52 -20.08
C TYR A 56 2.61 3.71 -21.37
N ARG A 57 1.80 2.70 -21.73
CA ARG A 57 0.86 2.74 -22.87
C ARG A 57 -0.30 3.70 -22.65
N VAL A 58 -0.77 3.74 -21.42
CA VAL A 58 -1.87 4.59 -20.95
C VAL A 58 -1.36 5.57 -19.91
N ASP A 59 -2.06 6.67 -19.74
CA ASP A 59 -1.79 7.57 -18.62
C ASP A 59 -2.32 6.96 -17.31
N ILE A 60 -1.48 6.13 -16.68
CA ILE A 60 -1.76 5.55 -15.36
C ILE A 60 -1.86 6.61 -14.25
N HIS A 61 -1.57 7.88 -14.53
CA HIS A 61 -1.66 8.96 -13.54
C HIS A 61 -2.92 9.80 -13.67
N SER A 62 -3.71 9.61 -14.72
CA SER A 62 -4.99 10.29 -14.94
C SER A 62 -5.98 10.01 -13.81
N LYS A 63 -6.96 10.91 -13.65
CA LYS A 63 -7.99 10.76 -12.62
C LYS A 63 -8.96 9.64 -12.99
N GLU A 64 -9.26 9.56 -14.28
CA GLU A 64 -10.17 8.63 -14.93
C GLU A 64 -9.66 7.20 -14.73
N TYR A 65 -8.40 6.93 -15.07
CA TYR A 65 -7.78 5.61 -14.88
C TYR A 65 -7.80 5.17 -13.42
N LYS A 66 -7.46 6.08 -12.49
CA LYS A 66 -7.49 5.76 -11.05
C LYS A 66 -8.90 5.51 -10.53
N LYS A 67 -9.91 6.16 -11.11
CA LYS A 67 -11.31 5.95 -10.76
C LYS A 67 -11.77 4.57 -11.25
N GLU A 68 -11.53 4.24 -12.51
CA GLU A 68 -11.87 2.92 -13.09
C GLU A 68 -11.16 1.77 -12.36
N LEU A 69 -9.86 1.94 -12.06
CA LEU A 69 -9.10 0.98 -11.26
C LEU A 69 -9.69 0.82 -9.85
N ARG A 70 -10.14 1.92 -9.23
CA ARG A 70 -10.75 1.86 -7.90
C ARG A 70 -12.11 1.18 -7.95
N ASP A 71 -12.94 1.52 -8.93
CA ASP A 71 -14.31 1.03 -9.04
C ASP A 71 -14.32 -0.48 -9.34
N SER A 72 -13.43 -0.96 -10.21
CA SER A 72 -13.23 -2.40 -10.46
C SER A 72 -12.80 -3.16 -9.20
N LEU A 73 -11.86 -2.62 -8.43
CA LEU A 73 -11.42 -3.25 -7.18
C LEU A 73 -12.50 -3.29 -6.09
N LEU A 74 -13.51 -2.43 -6.16
CA LEU A 74 -14.58 -2.36 -5.15
C LEU A 74 -15.71 -3.38 -5.38
N GLN A 75 -15.88 -3.92 -6.60
CA GLN A 75 -17.01 -4.78 -6.94
C GLN A 75 -17.10 -6.04 -6.05
N GLU A 76 -15.96 -6.62 -5.69
CA GLU A 76 -15.88 -7.84 -4.88
C GLU A 76 -15.17 -7.60 -3.53
N TRP A 77 -15.12 -6.34 -3.06
CA TRP A 77 -14.35 -5.98 -1.88
C TRP A 77 -15.17 -6.10 -0.58
N PRO A 78 -14.86 -7.05 0.32
CA PRO A 78 -15.68 -7.30 1.51
C PRO A 78 -15.35 -6.39 2.69
N TYR A 79 -14.40 -5.46 2.56
CA TYR A 79 -13.92 -4.59 3.66
C TYR A 79 -14.28 -3.12 3.43
N ALA A 80 -13.95 -2.25 4.39
CA ALA A 80 -14.14 -0.81 4.21
C ALA A 80 -13.43 -0.30 2.94
N ALA A 81 -14.14 0.47 2.11
CA ALA A 81 -13.65 0.94 0.80
C ALA A 81 -12.32 1.71 0.87
N HIS A 82 -12.05 2.38 1.99
CA HIS A 82 -10.78 3.10 2.19
C HIS A 82 -9.55 2.19 2.23
N TRP A 83 -9.71 0.88 2.42
CA TRP A 83 -8.63 -0.09 2.27
C TRP A 83 -8.17 -0.18 0.81
N VAL A 84 -9.08 -0.15 -0.16
CA VAL A 84 -8.76 -0.10 -1.60
C VAL A 84 -7.94 1.14 -1.93
N ASP A 85 -8.36 2.31 -1.46
CA ASP A 85 -7.58 3.54 -1.68
C ASP A 85 -6.15 3.43 -1.13
N SER A 86 -5.99 2.79 0.03
CA SER A 86 -4.70 2.55 0.64
C SER A 86 -3.87 1.54 -0.17
N ALA A 87 -4.49 0.47 -0.67
CA ALA A 87 -3.85 -0.53 -1.53
C ALA A 87 -3.34 0.11 -2.83
N ILE A 88 -4.15 0.93 -3.51
CA ILE A 88 -3.75 1.72 -4.67
C ILE A 88 -2.53 2.57 -4.33
N LYS A 89 -2.58 3.35 -3.25
CA LYS A 89 -1.44 4.19 -2.83
C LYS A 89 -0.17 3.37 -2.57
N THR A 90 -0.32 2.19 -1.97
CA THR A 90 0.80 1.27 -1.70
C THR A 90 1.40 0.71 -2.98
N ALA A 91 0.57 0.20 -3.90
CA ALA A 91 1.02 -0.34 -5.18
C ALA A 91 1.78 0.70 -6.03
N TYR A 92 1.25 1.92 -6.16
CA TYR A 92 1.95 3.01 -6.86
C TYR A 92 3.28 3.37 -6.19
N SER A 93 3.35 3.35 -4.85
CA SER A 93 4.59 3.58 -4.12
C SER A 93 5.62 2.48 -4.37
N ILE A 94 5.20 1.21 -4.42
CA ILE A 94 6.06 0.06 -4.72
C ILE A 94 6.59 0.18 -6.15
N LEU A 95 5.72 0.41 -7.13
CA LEU A 95 6.11 0.55 -8.54
C LEU A 95 7.05 1.73 -8.77
N LYS A 96 6.79 2.88 -8.14
CA LYS A 96 7.67 4.06 -8.20
C LYS A 96 9.07 3.76 -7.64
N SER A 97 9.13 3.06 -6.50
CA SER A 97 10.40 2.65 -5.90
C SER A 97 11.16 1.66 -6.79
N TRP A 98 10.47 0.66 -7.32
CA TRP A 98 11.03 -0.29 -8.27
C TRP A 98 11.59 0.42 -9.50
N ARG A 99 10.83 1.32 -10.14
CA ARG A 99 11.26 2.07 -11.34
C ARG A 99 12.53 2.88 -11.05
N LYS A 100 12.58 3.58 -9.93
CA LYS A 100 13.76 4.35 -9.49
C LYS A 100 15.00 3.47 -9.42
N ASN A 101 14.91 2.32 -8.75
CA ASN A 101 16.04 1.42 -8.54
C ASN A 101 16.42 0.64 -9.80
N TYR A 102 15.45 0.33 -10.66
CA TYR A 102 15.70 -0.28 -11.97
C TYR A 102 16.51 0.67 -12.89
N VAL A 103 16.12 1.94 -12.95
CA VAL A 103 16.84 2.98 -13.72
C VAL A 103 18.30 3.12 -13.25
N LYS A 104 18.54 3.02 -11.94
CA LYS A 104 19.89 3.00 -11.37
C LYS A 104 20.68 1.73 -11.67
N GLY A 105 19.98 0.61 -11.90
CA GLY A 105 20.56 -0.71 -12.11
C GLY A 105 20.66 -1.59 -10.86
N GLU A 106 20.02 -1.19 -9.78
CA GLU A 106 19.95 -1.93 -8.51
C GLU A 106 18.85 -3.01 -8.51
N ARG A 107 17.95 -2.98 -9.50
CA ARG A 107 16.85 -3.96 -9.66
C ARG A 107 16.81 -4.51 -11.07
N LYS A 108 16.41 -5.77 -11.18
CA LYS A 108 16.16 -6.45 -12.46
C LYS A 108 14.80 -6.08 -13.03
N ARG A 109 14.62 -6.38 -14.32
CA ARG A 109 13.35 -6.26 -15.07
C ARG A 109 12.34 -7.33 -14.65
N ARG A 110 11.93 -7.31 -13.39
CA ARG A 110 10.94 -8.22 -12.81
C ARG A 110 9.90 -7.39 -12.09
N ARG A 111 8.62 -7.74 -12.28
CA ARG A 111 7.52 -7.10 -11.58
C ARG A 111 7.72 -7.17 -10.07
N PRO A 112 7.60 -6.04 -9.34
CA PRO A 112 7.62 -6.08 -7.88
C PRO A 112 6.34 -6.75 -7.35
N THR A 113 6.43 -7.43 -6.21
CA THR A 113 5.29 -8.05 -5.54
C THR A 113 5.33 -7.77 -4.04
N ALA A 114 4.15 -7.56 -3.45
CA ALA A 114 3.97 -7.51 -2.02
C ALA A 114 3.95 -8.96 -1.48
N LYS A 115 5.04 -9.36 -0.82
CA LYS A 115 5.17 -10.72 -0.24
C LYS A 115 4.72 -10.80 1.21
N ARG A 116 4.98 -9.73 1.98
CA ARG A 116 4.64 -9.68 3.40
C ARG A 116 3.16 -9.35 3.57
N LEU A 117 2.53 -9.95 4.57
CA LEU A 117 1.22 -9.53 5.05
C LEU A 117 1.40 -8.26 5.85
N PHE A 118 0.85 -7.16 5.35
CA PHE A 118 0.81 -5.89 6.05
C PHE A 118 -0.31 -5.04 5.47
N VAL A 119 -0.86 -4.14 6.28
CA VAL A 119 -1.74 -3.07 5.79
C VAL A 119 -1.23 -1.70 6.23
N ARG A 120 -1.50 -0.68 5.42
CA ARG A 120 -1.31 0.71 5.81
C ARG A 120 -2.66 1.33 6.13
N ALA A 121 -2.98 1.44 7.41
CA ALA A 121 -4.25 2.03 7.82
C ALA A 121 -4.23 3.54 7.56
N LYS A 122 -5.23 4.04 6.83
CA LYS A 122 -5.50 5.49 6.69
C LYS A 122 -6.05 6.02 8.00
N GLN A 123 -5.84 7.31 8.27
CA GLN A 123 -6.43 7.98 9.43
C GLN A 123 -7.96 7.82 9.53
N THR A 124 -8.66 7.71 8.41
CA THR A 124 -10.12 7.49 8.38
C THR A 124 -10.55 6.10 8.88
N LEU A 125 -9.63 5.14 8.92
CA LEU A 125 -9.87 3.77 9.37
C LEU A 125 -9.40 3.53 10.81
N ILE A 126 -8.79 4.53 11.45
CA ILE A 126 -8.22 4.40 12.79
C ILE A 126 -8.71 5.49 13.71
N LYS A 127 -9.05 5.10 14.93
CA LYS A 127 -9.41 6.03 16.00
C LYS A 127 -8.72 5.61 17.29
N LEU A 128 -8.11 6.56 17.96
CA LEU A 128 -7.52 6.34 19.28
C LEU A 128 -8.62 6.50 20.33
N GLU A 129 -8.86 5.46 21.11
CA GLU A 129 -9.85 5.43 22.19
C GLU A 129 -9.13 5.00 23.48
N GLY A 130 -8.72 6.01 24.27
CA GLY A 130 -7.85 5.80 25.43
C GLY A 130 -6.52 5.17 25.03
N GLU A 131 -6.26 3.96 25.53
CA GLU A 131 -5.06 3.18 25.23
C GLU A 131 -5.26 2.14 24.11
N LYS A 132 -6.41 2.15 23.43
CA LYS A 132 -6.72 1.22 22.34
C LYS A 132 -6.78 1.95 21.00
N LEU A 133 -6.25 1.31 19.96
CA LEU A 133 -6.44 1.76 18.59
C LEU A 133 -7.59 0.98 17.96
N ARG A 134 -8.73 1.66 17.77
CA ARG A 134 -9.86 1.12 17.02
C ARG A 134 -9.55 1.15 15.53
N LEU A 135 -9.55 -0.02 14.89
CA LEU A 135 -9.31 -0.22 13.48
C LEU A 135 -10.61 -0.67 12.80
N THR A 136 -11.10 0.10 11.82
CA THR A 136 -12.28 -0.27 11.03
C THR A 136 -11.90 -1.33 10.00
N VAL A 137 -12.45 -2.53 10.13
CA VAL A 137 -12.25 -3.64 9.18
C VAL A 137 -13.32 -3.56 8.10
N LYS A 138 -14.60 -3.56 8.50
CA LYS A 138 -15.77 -3.31 7.63
C LYS A 138 -16.59 -2.14 8.18
N PRO A 139 -17.54 -1.58 7.42
CA PRO A 139 -18.49 -0.62 7.97
C PRO A 139 -19.21 -1.22 9.19
N GLY A 140 -19.04 -0.62 10.37
CA GLY A 140 -19.61 -1.12 11.63
C GLY A 140 -18.83 -2.23 12.34
N GLU A 141 -17.83 -2.83 11.70
CA GLU A 141 -16.96 -3.86 12.30
C GLU A 141 -15.58 -3.29 12.63
N TYR A 142 -15.16 -3.43 13.90
CA TYR A 142 -13.93 -2.88 14.42
C TYR A 142 -13.09 -3.93 15.13
N VAL A 143 -11.77 -3.84 14.95
CA VAL A 143 -10.77 -4.55 15.75
C VAL A 143 -10.05 -3.55 16.65
N TYR A 144 -9.78 -3.92 17.89
CA TYR A 144 -9.12 -3.05 18.85
C TYR A 144 -7.70 -3.56 19.10
N LEU A 145 -6.71 -2.75 18.72
CA LEU A 145 -5.31 -3.04 19.03
C LEU A 145 -4.97 -2.41 20.37
N ASP A 146 -4.54 -3.22 21.33
CA ASP A 146 -4.03 -2.70 22.60
C ASP A 146 -2.70 -1.99 22.39
N LEU A 147 -2.61 -0.74 22.84
CA LEU A 147 -1.39 0.08 22.79
C LEU A 147 -0.76 0.23 24.18
N SER A 148 -1.18 -0.53 25.19
CA SER A 148 -0.61 -0.50 26.55
C SER A 148 0.90 -0.78 26.54
N LYS A 149 1.36 -1.74 25.72
CA LYS A 149 2.77 -2.15 25.59
C LYS A 149 3.56 -1.36 24.53
N ARG A 150 3.13 -0.15 24.15
CA ARG A 150 3.76 0.64 23.07
C ARG A 150 5.16 1.14 23.44
N TYR A 151 6.08 1.11 22.47
CA TYR A 151 7.43 1.68 22.60
C TYR A 151 7.49 3.19 22.26
N PHE A 152 6.37 3.81 21.89
CA PHE A 152 6.31 5.21 21.45
C PHE A 152 5.27 6.01 22.24
N PRO A 153 5.49 7.32 22.45
CA PRO A 153 4.54 8.16 23.18
C PRO A 153 3.25 8.39 22.36
N LEU A 154 2.09 8.28 23.03
CA LEU A 154 0.84 8.82 22.51
C LEU A 154 0.75 10.28 22.94
N TYR A 155 0.79 11.20 21.98
CA TYR A 155 0.42 12.58 22.27
C TYR A 155 -1.10 12.62 22.37
N LEU A 156 -1.61 12.89 23.57
CA LEU A 156 -3.03 13.07 23.87
C LEU A 156 -3.70 13.88 22.75
N GLY A 157 -4.70 13.28 22.10
CA GLY A 157 -5.48 13.91 21.02
C GLY A 157 -4.93 13.77 19.59
N ARG A 158 -3.77 13.14 19.36
CA ARG A 158 -3.26 12.89 17.99
C ARG A 158 -3.15 11.41 17.65
N CYS A 159 -4.13 10.91 16.91
CA CYS A 159 -4.06 9.60 16.26
C CYS A 159 -2.87 9.55 15.28
N PRO A 160 -2.08 8.46 15.22
CA PRO A 160 -0.99 8.35 14.26
C PRO A 160 -1.54 8.48 12.83
N ARG A 161 -0.96 9.32 11.98
CA ARG A 161 -1.51 9.56 10.63
C ARG A 161 -1.43 8.35 9.68
N ARG A 162 -0.59 7.35 10.01
CA ARG A 162 -0.49 6.07 9.30
C ARG A 162 0.10 5.01 10.22
N VAL A 163 -0.57 3.88 10.31
CA VAL A 163 -0.13 2.73 11.10
C VAL A 163 0.16 1.58 10.15
N LEU A 164 1.31 0.92 10.35
CA LEU A 164 1.63 -0.34 9.69
C LEU A 164 1.20 -1.45 10.64
N VAL A 165 0.23 -2.23 10.20
CA VAL A 165 -0.28 -3.38 10.93
C VAL A 165 0.31 -4.63 10.27
N ASN A 166 0.96 -5.46 11.06
CA ASN A 166 1.55 -6.74 10.63
C ASN A 166 1.01 -7.85 11.55
N PRO A 167 1.00 -9.11 11.09
CA PRO A 167 0.74 -10.26 11.96
C PRO A 167 1.68 -10.28 13.17
#